data_AF-A0A832JYF2-F1
#
_entry.id   AF-A0A832JYF2-F1
#
_cell.length_a   1.000
_cell.length_b   1.000
_cell.length_c   1.000
_cell.angle_alpha   90.00
_cell.angle_beta   90.00
_cell.angle_gamma   90.00
#
_symmetry.space_group_name_H-M   'P 1'
#
loop_
_entity.id
_entity.type
_entity.pdbx_description
1 polymer ?
#
loop_
_entity_poly.entity_id
_entity_poly.type
_entity_poly.pdbx_seq_one_letter_code
_entity_poly.pdbx_strand_id
1 'polypeptide(L)'
;MIQEGWLAPPVTLFDAQAREALAAYLADYAIDAHPERVKQYQSRLEYELSTLNNNIKRKIVKMHALAEFLADHGYYTTMLGTASGALTLRIFDLTPVDPIEYDLSFEIWYELPNRARLILEIPPSAIAAAELWLAQHGVANKNAWITPLDALENIPSSTLFMPENTDWLFSIPNQVTPFQSDLLLHRDDSEGVFLLEKHAGLNMLVDAIAPRSYQELADAIMLYRPHYLSHGHAQRYISRHRHSNQPLHPFLTPIASSANILLYPEQILAMLRQLPAKAHDAHKPLELLRLLIKSKTAGLAAELVEQRLLDEQIDPASAGYIKNLLRENAPATLSRAHALACAMLIMQTLAHR
;
A
#
# COMPACT_ATOMS: atom_id res chain seq x y z
N MET A 1 35.49 -20.92 7.80
CA MET A 1 35.25 -20.25 6.51
C MET A 1 34.00 -20.87 5.91
N ILE A 2 32.84 -20.23 6.11
CA ILE A 2 31.61 -20.65 5.44
C ILE A 2 31.68 -20.04 4.05
N GLN A 3 31.77 -20.88 3.03
CA GLN A 3 31.77 -20.48 1.63
C GLN A 3 30.52 -19.63 1.34
N GLU A 4 30.69 -18.54 0.60
CA GLU A 4 29.63 -17.76 -0.03
C GLU A 4 28.88 -18.66 -1.03
N GLY A 5 28.00 -19.51 -0.53
CA GLY A 5 27.08 -20.31 -1.33
C GLY A 5 25.66 -19.83 -1.07
N TRP A 6 25.13 -19.01 -1.97
CA TRP A 6 23.68 -18.81 -2.06
C TRP A 6 23.26 -18.81 -3.53
N LEU A 7 22.36 -19.74 -3.85
CA LEU A 7 21.64 -19.87 -5.11
C LEU A 7 20.61 -18.74 -5.24
N ALA A 8 21.09 -17.59 -5.66
CA ALA A 8 20.38 -16.60 -6.44
C ALA A 8 21.47 -15.71 -7.05
N PRO A 9 21.30 -15.21 -8.28
CA PRO A 9 22.38 -14.49 -8.93
C PRO A 9 22.91 -13.36 -8.04
N PRO A 10 24.23 -13.10 -8.06
CA PRO A 10 24.84 -12.08 -7.20
C PRO A 10 24.07 -10.77 -7.34
N VAL A 11 23.99 -9.96 -6.28
CA VAL A 11 23.27 -8.66 -6.28
C VAL A 11 23.64 -7.79 -7.49
N THR A 12 24.84 -7.98 -8.01
CA THR A 12 25.34 -7.35 -9.24
C THR A 12 24.46 -7.62 -10.48
N LEU A 13 23.65 -8.68 -10.47
CA LEU A 13 22.70 -9.06 -11.51
C LEU A 13 21.26 -8.64 -11.19
N PHE A 14 20.96 -8.19 -9.97
CA PHE A 14 19.59 -7.79 -9.57
C PHE A 14 19.01 -6.75 -10.54
N ASP A 15 19.79 -5.73 -10.88
CA ASP A 15 19.34 -4.65 -11.77
C ASP A 15 19.08 -5.17 -13.20
N ALA A 16 19.82 -6.17 -13.67
CA ALA A 16 19.59 -6.80 -14.97
C ALA A 16 18.31 -7.65 -14.94
N GLN A 17 18.15 -8.48 -13.91
CA GLN A 17 16.95 -9.29 -13.71
C GLN A 17 15.69 -8.43 -13.54
N ALA A 18 15.78 -7.32 -12.82
CA ALA A 18 14.65 -6.41 -12.64
C ALA A 18 14.22 -5.78 -13.98
N ARG A 19 15.17 -5.47 -14.87
CA ARG A 19 14.84 -4.98 -16.23
C ARG A 19 14.19 -6.06 -17.09
N GLU A 20 14.66 -7.30 -16.99
CA GLU A 20 14.07 -8.45 -17.67
C GLU A 20 12.65 -8.75 -17.15
N ALA A 21 12.49 -8.79 -15.83
CA ALA A 21 11.20 -8.96 -15.17
C ALA A 21 10.22 -7.85 -15.54
N LEU A 22 10.69 -6.60 -15.65
CA LEU A 22 9.86 -5.50 -16.14
C LEU A 22 9.42 -5.73 -17.60
N ALA A 23 10.31 -6.19 -18.48
CA ALA A 23 9.95 -6.46 -19.87
C ALA A 23 8.85 -7.55 -19.97
N ALA A 24 8.99 -8.63 -19.18
CA ALA A 24 7.96 -9.66 -19.08
C ALA A 24 6.63 -9.08 -18.55
N TYR A 25 6.69 -8.33 -17.44
CA TYR A 25 5.51 -7.67 -16.87
C TYR A 25 4.78 -6.75 -17.86
N LEU A 26 5.52 -5.94 -18.62
CA LEU A 26 4.93 -5.04 -19.60
C LEU A 26 4.21 -5.80 -20.73
N ALA A 27 4.74 -6.96 -21.13
CA ALA A 27 4.12 -7.82 -22.14
C ALA A 27 2.87 -8.54 -21.59
N ASP A 28 2.97 -9.13 -20.39
CA ASP A 28 1.89 -9.91 -19.76
C ASP A 28 0.61 -9.07 -19.55
N TYR A 29 0.77 -7.78 -19.26
CA TYR A 29 -0.33 -6.85 -19.03
C TYR A 29 -0.62 -5.93 -20.23
N ALA A 30 -0.04 -6.23 -21.41
CA ALA A 30 -0.21 -5.46 -22.65
C ALA A 30 0.07 -3.94 -22.50
N ILE A 31 0.97 -3.58 -21.59
CA ILE A 31 1.41 -2.20 -21.36
C ILE A 31 2.41 -1.77 -22.44
N ASP A 32 3.14 -2.72 -23.01
CA ASP A 32 4.08 -2.55 -24.13
C ASP A 32 3.43 -1.92 -25.38
N ALA A 33 2.11 -2.10 -25.56
CA ALA A 33 1.31 -1.43 -26.58
C ALA A 33 1.18 0.10 -26.38
N HIS A 34 1.59 0.62 -25.22
CA HIS A 34 1.45 2.03 -24.84
C HIS A 34 2.83 2.67 -24.55
N PRO A 35 3.50 3.29 -25.56
CA PRO A 35 4.88 3.78 -25.42
C PRO A 35 5.11 4.76 -24.27
N GLU A 36 4.14 5.64 -23.98
CA GLU A 36 4.25 6.59 -22.86
C GLU A 36 4.18 5.88 -21.50
N ARG A 37 3.35 4.84 -21.36
CA ARG A 37 3.35 4.01 -20.15
C ARG A 37 4.67 3.26 -20.02
N VAL A 38 5.19 2.64 -21.09
CA VAL A 38 6.49 1.96 -21.05
C VAL A 38 7.59 2.87 -20.50
N LYS A 39 7.68 4.12 -20.97
CA LYS A 39 8.64 5.10 -20.46
C LYS A 39 8.46 5.39 -18.97
N GLN A 40 7.20 5.50 -18.50
CA GLN A 40 6.89 5.72 -17.09
C GLN A 40 7.39 4.56 -16.22
N TYR A 41 7.16 3.32 -16.63
CA TYR A 41 7.61 2.14 -15.89
C TYR A 41 9.14 2.00 -15.90
N GLN A 42 9.78 2.21 -17.05
CA GLN A 42 11.24 2.19 -17.15
C GLN A 42 11.87 3.27 -16.27
N SER A 43 11.34 4.50 -16.32
CA SER A 43 11.84 5.61 -15.49
C SER A 43 11.67 5.33 -14.00
N ARG A 44 10.51 4.78 -13.60
CA ARG A 44 10.25 4.36 -12.22
C ARG A 44 11.21 3.26 -11.78
N LEU A 45 11.44 2.25 -12.62
CA LEU A 45 12.35 1.16 -12.29
C LEU A 45 13.78 1.67 -12.07
N GLU A 46 14.31 2.48 -12.99
CA GLU A 46 15.67 3.03 -12.85
C GLU A 46 15.80 3.90 -11.60
N TYR A 47 14.78 4.69 -11.27
CA TYR A 47 14.74 5.44 -10.03
C TYR A 47 14.82 4.53 -8.79
N GLU A 48 13.98 3.48 -8.71
CA GLU A 48 14.01 2.54 -7.59
C GLU A 48 15.33 1.79 -7.50
N LEU A 49 15.87 1.31 -8.63
CA LEU A 49 17.16 0.59 -8.69
C LEU A 49 18.32 1.47 -8.22
N SER A 50 18.31 2.75 -8.54
CA SER A 50 19.33 3.72 -8.09
C SER A 50 19.21 4.07 -6.60
N THR A 51 18.02 3.95 -6.01
CA THR A 51 17.74 4.33 -4.62
C THR A 51 17.89 3.15 -3.65
N LEU A 52 17.55 1.94 -4.10
CA LEU A 52 17.63 0.72 -3.32
C LEU A 52 19.09 0.36 -2.96
N ASN A 53 19.34 0.18 -1.66
CA ASN A 53 20.63 -0.33 -1.20
C ASN A 53 20.76 -1.85 -1.41
N ASN A 54 21.99 -2.34 -1.45
CA ASN A 54 22.29 -3.77 -1.69
C ASN A 54 21.69 -4.72 -0.66
N ASN A 55 21.44 -4.28 0.58
CA ASN A 55 20.81 -5.13 1.59
C ASN A 55 19.34 -5.39 1.26
N ILE A 56 18.62 -4.37 0.81
CA ILE A 56 17.22 -4.52 0.40
C ILE A 56 17.14 -5.32 -0.90
N LYS A 57 17.98 -5.04 -1.90
CA LYS A 57 18.06 -5.85 -3.14
C LYS A 57 18.23 -7.35 -2.84
N ARG A 58 19.16 -7.72 -1.94
CA ARG A 58 19.33 -9.11 -1.47
C ARG A 58 18.08 -9.71 -0.85
N LYS A 59 17.36 -8.94 -0.04
CA LYS A 59 16.13 -9.41 0.60
C LYS A 59 15.04 -9.66 -0.41
N ILE A 60 14.87 -8.77 -1.39
CA ILE A 60 13.88 -8.93 -2.47
C ILE A 60 14.13 -10.24 -3.22
N VAL A 61 15.37 -10.47 -3.67
CA VAL A 61 15.75 -11.71 -4.38
C VAL A 61 15.43 -12.95 -3.55
N LYS A 62 15.78 -12.93 -2.26
CA LYS A 62 15.52 -14.07 -1.36
C LYS A 62 14.02 -14.28 -1.10
N MET A 63 13.24 -13.21 -1.04
CA MET A 63 11.79 -13.31 -0.89
C MET A 63 11.13 -13.83 -2.15
N HIS A 64 11.57 -13.37 -3.32
CA HIS A 64 11.12 -13.89 -4.59
C HIS A 64 11.39 -15.39 -4.70
N ALA A 65 12.62 -15.84 -4.39
CA ALA A 65 12.95 -17.26 -4.39
C ALA A 65 12.11 -18.09 -3.38
N LEU A 66 11.81 -17.54 -2.20
CA LEU A 66 10.91 -18.19 -1.25
C LEU A 66 9.47 -18.25 -1.78
N ALA A 67 8.99 -17.18 -2.40
CA ALA A 67 7.65 -17.12 -2.99
C ALA A 67 7.51 -18.13 -4.15
N GLU A 68 8.52 -18.25 -5.01
CA GLU A 68 8.58 -19.27 -6.08
C GLU A 68 8.59 -20.68 -5.50
N PHE A 69 9.44 -20.94 -4.49
CA PHE A 69 9.47 -22.23 -3.82
C PHE A 69 8.10 -22.60 -3.23
N LEU A 70 7.42 -21.66 -2.57
CA LEU A 70 6.10 -21.89 -2.00
C LEU A 70 5.04 -22.12 -3.09
N ALA A 71 5.11 -21.37 -4.20
CA ALA A 71 4.21 -21.53 -5.34
C ALA A 71 4.35 -22.91 -5.99
N ASP A 72 5.58 -23.45 -6.11
CA ASP A 72 5.83 -24.82 -6.59
C ASP A 72 5.20 -25.90 -5.69
N HIS A 73 4.89 -25.55 -4.43
CA HIS A 73 4.19 -26.41 -3.47
C HIS A 73 2.69 -26.08 -3.35
N GLY A 74 2.15 -25.25 -4.24
CA GLY A 74 0.74 -24.87 -4.28
C GLY A 74 0.36 -23.74 -3.32
N TYR A 75 1.34 -23.03 -2.75
CA TYR A 75 1.11 -21.90 -1.85
C TYR A 75 1.52 -20.59 -2.51
N TYR A 76 0.56 -19.79 -2.94
CA TYR A 76 0.84 -18.42 -3.33
C TYR A 76 1.14 -17.56 -2.10
N THR A 77 1.75 -16.41 -2.33
CA THR A 77 2.17 -15.52 -1.24
C THR A 77 1.96 -14.08 -1.66
N THR A 78 1.89 -13.18 -0.70
CA THR A 78 1.74 -11.76 -1.02
C THR A 78 2.42 -10.90 0.03
N MET A 79 2.75 -9.67 -0.33
CA MET A 79 3.27 -8.67 0.59
C MET A 79 2.28 -7.53 0.72
N LEU A 80 1.82 -7.33 1.96
CA LEU A 80 0.95 -6.23 2.33
C LEU A 80 1.76 -5.05 2.87
N GLY A 81 1.08 -3.91 3.00
CA GLY A 81 1.63 -2.74 3.67
C GLY A 81 2.14 -1.71 2.68
N THR A 82 3.07 -0.87 3.13
CA THR A 82 3.69 0.15 2.27
C THR A 82 4.52 -0.48 1.14
N ALA A 83 4.98 -1.72 1.30
CA ALA A 83 5.77 -2.45 0.30
C ALA A 83 5.11 -2.50 -1.08
N SER A 84 3.78 -2.59 -1.15
CA SER A 84 3.02 -2.57 -2.40
C SER A 84 3.14 -1.25 -3.19
N GLY A 85 3.83 -0.24 -2.65
CA GLY A 85 4.21 0.98 -3.36
C GLY A 85 5.51 0.87 -4.18
N ALA A 86 6.19 -0.28 -4.21
CA ALA A 86 7.45 -0.46 -4.94
C ALA A 86 7.26 -1.30 -6.22
N LEU A 87 7.65 -0.74 -7.37
CA LEU A 87 7.56 -1.42 -8.68
C LEU A 87 8.48 -2.64 -8.70
N THR A 88 9.65 -2.53 -8.08
CA THR A 88 10.59 -3.65 -7.93
C THR A 88 9.97 -4.85 -7.23
N LEU A 89 9.09 -4.66 -6.25
CA LEU A 89 8.37 -5.80 -5.63
C LEU A 89 7.26 -6.33 -6.53
N ARG A 90 6.58 -5.44 -7.26
CA ARG A 90 5.51 -5.82 -8.18
C ARG A 90 6.01 -6.72 -9.32
N ILE A 91 7.12 -6.36 -9.96
CA ILE A 91 7.66 -7.11 -11.12
C ILE A 91 8.25 -8.47 -10.74
N PHE A 92 8.59 -8.69 -9.46
CA PHE A 92 8.95 -10.01 -8.92
C PHE A 92 7.75 -10.76 -8.33
N ASP A 93 6.54 -10.32 -8.67
CA ASP A 93 5.27 -10.90 -8.24
C ASP A 93 5.10 -11.04 -6.72
N LEU A 94 5.75 -10.16 -5.96
CA LEU A 94 5.67 -10.16 -4.49
C LEU A 94 4.50 -9.35 -3.95
N THR A 95 3.95 -8.44 -4.75
CA THR A 95 2.81 -7.59 -4.37
C THR A 95 1.78 -7.58 -5.49
N PRO A 96 0.46 -7.53 -5.19
CA PRO A 96 -0.58 -7.58 -6.22
C PRO A 96 -0.83 -6.20 -6.86
N VAL A 97 -0.37 -5.13 -6.21
CA VAL A 97 -0.68 -3.75 -6.59
C VAL A 97 0.33 -3.23 -7.60
N ASP A 98 -0.16 -2.69 -8.71
CA ASP A 98 0.66 -1.88 -9.62
C ASP A 98 0.84 -0.47 -9.04
N PRO A 99 2.04 -0.08 -8.60
CA PRO A 99 2.24 1.21 -7.96
C PRO A 99 2.19 2.39 -8.92
N ILE A 100 2.27 2.18 -10.23
CA ILE A 100 2.17 3.24 -11.23
C ILE A 100 0.70 3.51 -11.55
N GLU A 101 -0.10 2.46 -11.75
CA GLU A 101 -1.54 2.58 -12.02
C GLU A 101 -2.25 3.38 -10.90
N TYR A 102 -1.87 3.14 -9.65
CA TYR A 102 -2.48 3.79 -8.48
C TYR A 102 -1.70 4.99 -7.94
N ASP A 103 -0.67 5.47 -8.64
CA ASP A 103 0.18 6.61 -8.21
C ASP A 103 0.70 6.47 -6.77
N LEU A 104 1.29 5.31 -6.47
CA LEU A 104 1.86 5.00 -5.16
C LEU A 104 3.31 5.49 -5.08
N SER A 105 3.62 6.17 -3.98
CA SER A 105 4.96 6.72 -3.73
C SER A 105 5.89 5.66 -3.14
N PHE A 106 6.97 5.37 -3.85
CA PHE A 106 8.06 4.47 -3.41
C PHE A 106 8.69 4.95 -2.09
N GLU A 107 8.84 6.25 -1.92
CA GLU A 107 9.55 6.85 -0.78
C GLU A 107 8.80 6.66 0.54
N ILE A 108 7.47 6.51 0.48
CA ILE A 108 6.66 6.17 1.67
C ILE A 108 7.03 4.78 2.19
N TRP A 109 7.41 3.86 1.30
CA TRP A 109 7.91 2.55 1.70
C TRP A 109 9.37 2.57 2.12
N TYR A 110 10.25 3.27 1.39
CA TYR A 110 11.69 3.12 1.53
C TYR A 110 12.36 4.14 2.48
N GLU A 111 11.85 5.37 2.55
CA GLU A 111 12.52 6.49 3.20
C GLU A 111 11.87 6.92 4.53
N LEU A 112 10.61 6.55 4.80
CA LEU A 112 9.99 6.81 6.10
C LEU A 112 10.56 5.88 7.19
N PRO A 113 10.82 6.40 8.41
CA PRO A 113 11.51 5.66 9.48
C PRO A 113 10.74 4.40 9.88
N ASN A 114 11.48 3.32 10.13
CA ASN A 114 10.99 1.96 10.45
C ASN A 114 10.31 1.21 9.30
N ARG A 115 10.36 1.70 8.05
CA ARG A 115 9.79 1.00 6.91
C ARG A 115 10.80 0.97 5.75
N ALA A 116 11.25 -0.25 5.51
CA ALA A 116 11.52 -0.94 4.25
C ALA A 116 11.34 -2.42 4.60
N ARG A 117 10.31 -2.69 5.43
CA ARG A 117 10.08 -3.99 6.04
C ARG A 117 9.49 -4.85 4.95
N LEU A 118 10.18 -5.94 4.68
CA LEU A 118 9.80 -6.93 3.72
C LEU A 118 9.32 -8.12 4.55
N ILE A 119 8.01 -8.33 4.60
CA ILE A 119 7.38 -9.51 5.20
C ILE A 119 6.51 -10.14 4.12
N LEU A 120 6.76 -11.42 3.88
CA LEU A 120 5.92 -12.23 3.03
C LEU A 120 4.79 -12.79 3.88
N GLU A 121 3.56 -12.44 3.54
CA GLU A 121 2.37 -13.05 4.10
C GLU A 121 2.17 -14.41 3.43
N ILE A 122 2.00 -15.43 4.26
CA ILE A 122 1.87 -16.83 3.82
C ILE A 122 0.65 -17.48 4.47
N PRO A 123 0.07 -18.52 3.83
CA PRO A 123 -0.98 -19.30 4.46
C PRO A 123 -0.45 -20.08 5.68
N PRO A 124 -1.28 -20.32 6.72
CA PRO A 124 -0.89 -21.11 7.88
C PRO A 124 -0.32 -22.49 7.53
N SER A 125 -0.85 -23.18 6.52
CA SER A 125 -0.30 -24.47 6.06
C SER A 125 1.12 -24.38 5.48
N ALA A 126 1.51 -23.24 4.91
CA ALA A 126 2.83 -23.05 4.33
C ALA A 126 3.92 -22.76 5.38
N ILE A 127 3.56 -22.45 6.63
CA ILE A 127 4.53 -22.05 7.68
C ILE A 127 5.65 -23.08 7.81
N ALA A 128 5.32 -24.37 7.93
CA ALA A 128 6.32 -25.42 8.15
C ALA A 128 7.29 -25.54 6.96
N ALA A 129 6.77 -25.47 5.73
CA ALA A 129 7.58 -25.51 4.51
C ALA A 129 8.49 -24.28 4.40
N ALA A 130 7.95 -23.09 4.66
CA ALA A 130 8.69 -21.84 4.64
C ALA A 130 9.80 -21.82 5.71
N GLU A 131 9.51 -22.27 6.93
CA GLU A 131 10.50 -22.36 8.02
C GLU A 131 11.65 -23.31 7.69
N LEU A 132 11.32 -24.48 7.12
CA LEU A 132 12.33 -25.44 6.69
C LEU A 132 13.22 -24.84 5.59
N TRP A 133 12.61 -24.20 4.58
CA TRP A 133 13.35 -23.52 3.52
C TRP A 133 14.26 -22.44 4.09
N LEU A 134 13.73 -21.55 4.94
CA LEU A 134 14.51 -20.48 5.58
C LEU A 134 15.68 -21.02 6.41
N ALA A 135 15.47 -22.11 7.15
CA ALA A 135 16.51 -22.75 7.96
C ALA A 135 17.62 -23.37 7.09
N GLN A 136 17.26 -24.12 6.04
CA GLN A 136 18.20 -24.69 5.06
C GLN A 136 19.05 -23.60 4.39
N HIS A 137 18.49 -22.40 4.28
CA HIS A 137 19.08 -21.24 3.64
C HIS A 137 19.77 -20.30 4.65
N GLY A 138 19.92 -20.70 5.91
CA GLY A 138 20.71 -19.97 6.92
C GLY A 138 20.04 -18.71 7.47
N VAL A 139 18.72 -18.59 7.36
CA VAL A 139 17.96 -17.48 7.95
C VAL A 139 17.60 -17.82 9.40
N ALA A 140 18.27 -17.17 10.34
CA ALA A 140 18.10 -17.45 11.78
C ALA A 140 16.79 -16.90 12.39
N ASN A 141 16.28 -15.77 11.88
CA ASN A 141 15.08 -15.11 12.42
C ASN A 141 13.94 -15.12 11.39
N LYS A 142 13.12 -16.18 11.38
CA LYS A 142 11.97 -16.35 10.49
C LYS A 142 10.94 -15.21 10.56
N ASN A 143 10.70 -14.65 11.74
CA ASN A 143 9.70 -13.59 11.97
C ASN A 143 10.07 -12.24 11.32
N ALA A 144 11.31 -12.11 10.83
CA ALA A 144 11.75 -10.98 10.03
C ALA A 144 11.46 -11.15 8.53
N TRP A 145 10.95 -12.30 8.10
CA TRP A 145 10.79 -12.70 6.70
C TRP A 145 9.37 -13.12 6.38
N ILE A 146 8.79 -13.99 7.20
CA ILE A 146 7.43 -14.49 7.00
C ILE A 146 6.54 -14.06 8.16
N THR A 147 5.27 -13.88 7.86
CA THR A 147 4.22 -13.75 8.87
C THR A 147 3.02 -14.55 8.38
N PRO A 148 2.48 -15.45 9.20
CA PRO A 148 1.25 -16.12 8.83
C PRO A 148 0.12 -15.11 8.87
N LEU A 149 -0.79 -15.20 7.89
CA LEU A 149 -1.79 -14.16 7.68
C LEU A 149 -2.70 -13.93 8.90
N ASP A 150 -2.99 -14.99 9.67
CA ASP A 150 -3.75 -14.93 10.94
C ASP A 150 -3.07 -14.09 12.03
N ALA A 151 -1.74 -13.96 12.01
CA ALA A 151 -1.02 -13.11 12.96
C ALA A 151 -1.24 -11.60 12.69
N LEU A 152 -1.77 -11.22 11.51
CA LEU A 152 -2.14 -9.83 11.22
C LEU A 152 -3.33 -9.34 12.06
N GLU A 153 -4.16 -10.26 12.59
CA GLU A 153 -5.30 -9.92 13.46
C GLU A 153 -4.86 -9.21 14.76
N ASN A 154 -3.63 -9.47 15.20
CA ASN A 154 -3.11 -8.99 16.49
C ASN A 154 -2.26 -7.72 16.39
N ILE A 155 -2.13 -7.12 15.20
CA ILE A 155 -1.35 -5.90 15.02
C ILE A 155 -2.25 -4.68 15.32
N PRO A 156 -1.95 -3.85 16.35
CA PRO A 156 -2.85 -2.79 16.84
C PRO A 156 -3.28 -1.73 15.82
N SER A 157 -2.57 -1.64 14.69
CA SER A 157 -2.85 -0.69 13.61
C SER A 157 -3.62 -1.29 12.43
N SER A 158 -3.70 -2.62 12.30
CA SER A 158 -4.56 -3.29 11.33
C SER A 158 -5.85 -3.70 12.00
N THR A 159 -6.94 -3.01 11.69
CA THR A 159 -8.29 -3.47 12.01
C THR A 159 -8.72 -4.54 11.01
N LEU A 160 -7.83 -5.51 10.75
CA LEU A 160 -8.00 -6.54 9.73
C LEU A 160 -8.18 -7.86 10.48
N PHE A 161 -9.40 -8.40 10.48
CA PHE A 161 -9.66 -9.73 11.02
C PHE A 161 -9.78 -10.69 9.84
N MET A 162 -9.21 -11.89 9.97
CA MET A 162 -9.00 -12.86 8.89
C MET A 162 -10.00 -14.03 9.01
N PRO A 163 -10.43 -14.69 7.92
CA PRO A 163 -11.23 -15.92 7.99
C PRO A 163 -10.64 -17.02 8.89
N GLU A 164 -11.46 -17.94 9.37
CA GLU A 164 -10.96 -19.24 9.86
C GLU A 164 -10.53 -20.09 8.64
N ASN A 165 -9.27 -20.56 8.62
CA ASN A 165 -8.62 -21.21 7.46
C ASN A 165 -8.42 -20.29 6.24
N THR A 166 -7.23 -19.71 6.13
CA THR A 166 -6.87 -18.77 5.05
C THR A 166 -6.10 -19.43 3.91
N ASP A 167 -5.94 -20.75 3.88
CA ASP A 167 -5.09 -21.42 2.89
C ASP A 167 -5.58 -21.20 1.45
N TRP A 168 -6.89 -21.12 1.24
CA TRP A 168 -7.50 -20.86 -0.05
C TRP A 168 -7.29 -19.40 -0.53
N LEU A 169 -6.99 -18.44 0.35
CA LEU A 169 -6.63 -17.07 -0.05
C LEU A 169 -5.36 -17.02 -0.89
N PHE A 170 -4.54 -18.05 -0.73
CA PHE A 170 -3.24 -18.20 -1.35
C PHE A 170 -3.25 -19.35 -2.36
N SER A 171 -4.40 -19.63 -2.99
CA SER A 171 -4.49 -20.39 -4.25
C SER A 171 -4.48 -19.48 -5.49
N ILE A 172 -4.41 -18.16 -5.28
CA ILE A 172 -4.54 -17.14 -6.33
C ILE A 172 -3.19 -16.41 -6.50
N PRO A 173 -2.59 -16.43 -7.71
CA PRO A 173 -1.37 -15.67 -7.96
C PRO A 173 -1.60 -14.15 -7.85
N ASN A 174 -0.54 -13.35 -7.69
CA ASN A 174 -0.63 -11.87 -7.62
C ASN A 174 -0.92 -11.25 -9.00
N GLN A 175 -2.01 -11.68 -9.64
CA GLN A 175 -2.46 -11.17 -10.93
C GLN A 175 -3.24 -9.87 -10.77
N VAL A 176 -2.98 -8.92 -11.68
CA VAL A 176 -3.86 -7.75 -11.81
C VAL A 176 -5.16 -8.21 -12.43
N THR A 177 -6.19 -8.38 -11.61
CA THR A 177 -7.55 -8.64 -12.08
C THR A 177 -8.29 -7.31 -12.26
N PRO A 178 -9.12 -7.17 -13.30
CA PRO A 178 -10.03 -6.04 -13.39
C PRO A 178 -10.98 -6.03 -12.20
N PHE A 179 -11.37 -4.83 -11.75
CA PHE A 179 -12.36 -4.70 -10.70
C PHE A 179 -13.74 -5.16 -11.20
N GLN A 180 -14.41 -6.03 -10.44
CA GLN A 180 -15.71 -6.62 -10.78
C GLN A 180 -16.75 -6.21 -9.75
N SER A 181 -17.45 -5.09 -10.00
CA SER A 181 -18.44 -4.56 -9.05
C SER A 181 -19.64 -5.50 -8.82
N ASP A 182 -19.92 -6.37 -9.78
CA ASP A 182 -20.98 -7.38 -9.75
C ASP A 182 -20.71 -8.51 -8.74
N LEU A 183 -19.45 -8.72 -8.37
CA LEU A 183 -19.07 -9.70 -7.34
C LEU A 183 -19.19 -9.16 -5.91
N LEU A 184 -19.36 -7.86 -5.71
CA LEU A 184 -19.56 -7.30 -4.37
C LEU A 184 -20.96 -7.69 -3.89
N LEU A 185 -21.03 -8.85 -3.24
CA LEU A 185 -22.26 -9.46 -2.79
C LEU A 185 -22.97 -8.58 -1.76
N HIS A 186 -24.31 -8.60 -1.79
CA HIS A 186 -25.13 -7.98 -0.76
C HIS A 186 -24.86 -8.63 0.61
N ARG A 187 -24.77 -7.80 1.65
CA ARG A 187 -24.69 -8.03 3.12
C ARG A 187 -24.59 -9.45 3.69
N ASP A 188 -25.38 -10.41 3.21
CA ASP A 188 -25.57 -11.72 3.82
C ASP A 188 -24.64 -12.81 3.25
N ASP A 189 -23.73 -12.45 2.34
CA ASP A 189 -22.92 -13.41 1.59
C ASP A 189 -21.41 -13.15 1.68
N SER A 190 -20.92 -12.75 2.86
CA SER A 190 -19.49 -12.46 3.09
C SER A 190 -18.68 -13.64 3.65
N GLU A 191 -19.28 -14.83 3.80
CA GLU A 191 -18.60 -16.03 4.29
C GLU A 191 -17.48 -16.44 3.33
N GLY A 192 -16.28 -16.69 3.85
CA GLY A 192 -15.12 -17.04 3.03
C GLY A 192 -14.64 -15.86 2.17
N VAL A 193 -14.82 -14.61 2.61
CA VAL A 193 -14.30 -13.42 1.90
C VAL A 193 -13.35 -12.67 2.81
N PHE A 194 -12.12 -12.42 2.34
CA PHE A 194 -11.08 -11.70 3.09
C PHE A 194 -11.65 -10.41 3.67
N LEU A 195 -11.40 -10.13 4.96
CA LEU A 195 -11.91 -8.99 5.73
C LEU A 195 -13.43 -8.86 5.88
N LEU A 196 -14.23 -9.24 4.89
CA LEU A 196 -15.67 -9.06 4.96
C LEU A 196 -16.32 -10.08 5.89
N GLU A 197 -15.85 -11.33 5.92
CA GLU A 197 -16.45 -12.40 6.74
C GLU A 197 -16.64 -12.03 8.22
N LYS A 198 -15.63 -11.41 8.84
CA LYS A 198 -15.63 -11.09 10.28
C LYS A 198 -16.16 -9.69 10.61
N HIS A 199 -16.50 -8.86 9.62
CA HIS A 199 -16.78 -7.44 9.83
C HIS A 199 -18.13 -7.00 9.26
N ALA A 200 -19.22 -7.30 9.97
CA ALA A 200 -20.56 -6.86 9.59
C ALA A 200 -20.64 -5.34 9.34
N GLY A 201 -19.93 -4.53 10.13
CA GLY A 201 -19.89 -3.07 9.94
C GLY A 201 -19.13 -2.64 8.68
N LEU A 202 -18.07 -3.36 8.28
CA LEU A 202 -17.37 -3.10 7.01
C LEU A 202 -18.27 -3.48 5.84
N ASN A 203 -18.98 -4.62 5.91
CA ASN A 203 -19.97 -4.99 4.89
C ASN A 203 -21.02 -3.89 4.72
N MET A 204 -21.60 -3.39 5.80
CA MET A 204 -22.56 -2.28 5.74
C MET A 204 -21.98 -1.03 5.08
N LEU A 205 -20.69 -0.75 5.31
CA LEU A 205 -20.02 0.38 4.70
C LEU A 205 -19.72 0.15 3.22
N VAL A 206 -19.30 -1.06 2.83
CA VAL A 206 -19.11 -1.47 1.44
C VAL A 206 -20.43 -1.44 0.69
N ASP A 207 -21.53 -1.91 1.28
CA ASP A 207 -22.89 -1.81 0.70
C ASP A 207 -23.31 -0.35 0.49
N ALA A 208 -23.08 0.50 1.51
CA ALA A 208 -23.46 1.91 1.45
C ALA A 208 -22.61 2.71 0.44
N ILE A 209 -21.33 2.37 0.32
CA ILE A 209 -20.42 2.96 -0.66
C ILE A 209 -20.63 2.33 -2.04
N ALA A 210 -21.07 1.07 -2.17
CA ALA A 210 -21.16 0.30 -3.41
C ALA A 210 -19.97 0.50 -4.38
N PRO A 211 -18.71 0.19 -3.99
CA PRO A 211 -17.50 0.50 -4.75
C PRO A 211 -17.55 0.12 -6.23
N ARG A 212 -17.03 0.99 -7.11
CA ARG A 212 -16.86 0.74 -8.56
C ARG A 212 -15.42 0.63 -9.03
N SER A 213 -14.48 0.68 -8.08
CA SER A 213 -13.05 0.52 -8.33
C SER A 213 -12.36 -0.01 -7.10
N TYR A 214 -11.14 -0.53 -7.27
CA TYR A 214 -10.27 -0.87 -6.13
C TYR A 214 -10.03 0.32 -5.21
N GLN A 215 -10.00 1.54 -5.76
CA GLN A 215 -9.82 2.73 -4.94
C GLN A 215 -11.00 2.96 -4.00
N GLU A 216 -12.24 2.86 -4.49
CA GLU A 216 -13.43 3.03 -3.64
C GLU A 216 -13.53 1.92 -2.58
N LEU A 217 -13.13 0.70 -2.91
CA LEU A 217 -13.07 -0.40 -1.96
C LEU A 217 -11.97 -0.19 -0.91
N ALA A 218 -10.80 0.26 -1.33
CA ALA A 218 -9.71 0.66 -0.43
C ALA A 218 -10.12 1.83 0.49
N ASP A 219 -10.88 2.80 -0.02
CA ASP A 219 -11.44 3.91 0.77
C ASP A 219 -12.41 3.38 1.83
N ALA A 220 -13.28 2.42 1.49
CA ALA A 220 -14.20 1.77 2.43
C ALA A 220 -13.46 1.07 3.58
N ILE A 221 -12.42 0.28 3.26
CA ILE A 221 -11.56 -0.37 4.26
C ILE A 221 -10.95 0.67 5.21
N MET A 222 -10.50 1.80 4.67
CA MET A 222 -9.87 2.87 5.44
C MET A 222 -10.84 3.63 6.34
N LEU A 223 -12.04 3.89 5.85
CA LEU A 223 -13.10 4.58 6.58
C LEU A 223 -13.67 3.73 7.72
N TYR A 224 -13.58 2.40 7.64
CA TYR A 224 -13.96 1.48 8.72
C TYR A 224 -12.91 1.40 9.84
N ARG A 225 -12.48 2.56 10.36
CA ARG A 225 -11.56 2.65 11.50
C ARG A 225 -12.09 3.62 12.54
N PRO A 226 -11.80 3.42 13.84
CA PRO A 226 -12.44 4.17 14.92
C PRO A 226 -12.41 5.69 14.75
N HIS A 227 -11.30 6.25 14.27
CA HIS A 227 -11.16 7.68 14.02
C HIS A 227 -12.15 8.20 12.95
N TYR A 228 -12.21 7.55 11.79
CA TYR A 228 -13.07 8.01 10.68
C TYR A 228 -14.55 7.78 10.96
N LEU A 229 -14.90 6.72 11.69
CA LEU A 229 -16.27 6.45 12.13
C LEU A 229 -16.74 7.49 13.16
N SER A 230 -15.91 7.82 14.16
CA SER A 230 -16.31 8.74 15.24
C SER A 230 -16.42 10.21 14.80
N HIS A 231 -15.69 10.61 13.76
CA HIS A 231 -15.72 11.97 13.22
C HIS A 231 -16.72 12.15 12.06
N GLY A 232 -17.58 11.16 11.80
CA GLY A 232 -18.59 11.22 10.75
C GLY A 232 -18.03 11.23 9.33
N HIS A 233 -16.77 10.83 9.15
CA HIS A 233 -16.10 10.85 7.85
C HIS A 233 -16.69 9.80 6.90
N ALA A 234 -17.10 8.64 7.40
CA ALA A 234 -17.79 7.63 6.58
C ALA A 234 -19.09 8.17 5.96
N GLN A 235 -19.94 8.83 6.75
CA GLN A 235 -21.19 9.43 6.26
C GLN A 235 -20.93 10.59 5.29
N ARG A 236 -19.89 11.40 5.56
CA ARG A 236 -19.44 12.44 4.63
C ARG A 236 -18.96 11.85 3.31
N TYR A 237 -18.25 10.73 3.34
CA TYR A 237 -17.82 10.02 2.14
C TYR A 237 -19.02 9.53 1.34
N ILE A 238 -19.93 8.76 1.97
CA ILE A 238 -21.14 8.24 1.33
C ILE A 238 -21.96 9.36 0.67
N SER A 239 -22.17 10.48 1.37
CA SER A 239 -22.96 11.59 0.84
C SER A 239 -22.30 12.37 -0.31
N ARG A 240 -20.96 12.38 -0.41
CA ARG A 240 -20.25 13.23 -1.35
C ARG A 240 -19.61 12.49 -2.52
N HIS A 241 -19.19 11.25 -2.34
CA HIS A 241 -18.35 10.53 -3.31
C HIS A 241 -18.98 10.36 -4.70
N ARG A 242 -20.30 10.49 -4.81
CA ARG A 242 -21.04 10.44 -6.08
C ARG A 242 -21.86 11.68 -6.42
N HIS A 243 -21.90 12.66 -5.52
CA HIS A 243 -22.89 13.74 -5.59
C HIS A 243 -22.28 15.13 -5.41
N SER A 244 -20.98 15.25 -5.15
CA SER A 244 -20.34 16.54 -4.85
C SER A 244 -19.34 16.95 -5.92
N ASN A 245 -19.68 17.98 -6.70
CA ASN A 245 -18.75 18.75 -7.54
C ASN A 245 -18.21 20.01 -6.83
N GLN A 246 -18.29 20.10 -5.49
CA GLN A 246 -17.82 21.30 -4.79
C GLN A 246 -16.32 21.51 -5.06
N PRO A 247 -15.92 22.70 -5.53
CA PRO A 247 -14.53 22.99 -5.82
C PRO A 247 -13.72 22.88 -4.53
N LEU A 248 -12.61 22.16 -4.62
CA LEU A 248 -11.65 22.08 -3.53
C LEU A 248 -10.66 23.24 -3.65
N HIS A 249 -10.12 23.68 -2.52
CA HIS A 249 -8.97 24.58 -2.53
C HIS A 249 -7.84 23.93 -3.38
N PRO A 250 -7.05 24.68 -4.18
CA PRO A 250 -6.04 24.10 -5.07
C PRO A 250 -5.11 23.05 -4.42
N PHE A 251 -4.62 23.31 -3.20
CA PHE A 251 -3.82 22.34 -2.42
C PHE A 251 -4.58 21.11 -1.91
N LEU A 252 -5.91 21.11 -1.95
CA LEU A 252 -6.74 19.96 -1.60
C LEU A 252 -7.10 19.13 -2.85
N THR A 253 -6.64 19.52 -4.04
CA THR A 253 -6.78 18.71 -5.26
C THR A 253 -6.18 17.30 -5.11
N PRO A 254 -5.04 17.10 -4.41
CA PRO A 254 -4.55 15.75 -4.08
C PRO A 254 -5.43 14.97 -3.11
N ILE A 255 -6.32 15.66 -2.39
CA ILE A 255 -7.30 15.13 -1.43
C ILE A 255 -8.65 14.91 -2.14
N ALA A 256 -8.71 15.14 -3.45
CA ALA A 256 -9.95 15.18 -4.24
C ALA A 256 -10.63 13.84 -4.49
N SER A 257 -10.17 12.73 -3.91
CA SER A 257 -11.05 11.56 -3.80
C SER A 257 -12.16 11.87 -2.77
N SER A 258 -13.28 12.32 -3.36
CA SER A 258 -14.66 12.07 -2.98
C SER A 258 -15.27 12.82 -1.78
N ALA A 259 -14.51 13.33 -0.80
CA ALA A 259 -15.16 13.91 0.39
C ALA A 259 -14.37 14.87 1.30
N ASN A 260 -13.22 15.40 0.87
CA ASN A 260 -12.34 16.20 1.73
C ASN A 260 -11.93 15.45 3.00
N ILE A 261 -11.57 14.18 2.85
CA ILE A 261 -11.11 13.33 3.94
C ILE A 261 -9.69 12.90 3.60
N LEU A 262 -8.76 13.15 4.52
CA LEU A 262 -7.40 12.63 4.43
C LEU A 262 -7.40 11.18 4.91
N LEU A 263 -7.34 10.24 3.96
CA LEU A 263 -7.26 8.81 4.24
C LEU A 263 -5.81 8.31 4.22
N TYR A 264 -4.97 8.92 3.38
CA TYR A 264 -3.68 8.34 3.01
C TYR A 264 -2.49 9.30 3.21
N PRO A 265 -1.33 8.81 3.70
CA PRO A 265 -0.07 9.55 3.66
C PRO A 265 0.31 9.99 2.24
N GLU A 266 -0.02 9.19 1.23
CA GLU A 266 0.19 9.48 -0.20
C GLU A 266 -0.48 10.81 -0.61
N GLN A 267 -1.72 11.06 -0.16
CA GLN A 267 -2.45 12.31 -0.43
C GLN A 267 -1.76 13.51 0.23
N ILE A 268 -1.30 13.31 1.47
CA ILE A 268 -0.58 14.35 2.23
C ILE A 268 0.75 14.66 1.54
N LEU A 269 1.50 13.64 1.11
CA LEU A 269 2.77 13.83 0.43
C LEU A 269 2.60 14.58 -0.89
N ALA A 270 1.59 14.21 -1.67
CA ALA A 270 1.25 14.90 -2.92
C ALA A 270 0.90 16.37 -2.67
N MET A 271 0.10 16.66 -1.64
CA MET A 271 -0.17 18.03 -1.21
C MET A 271 1.11 18.78 -0.82
N LEU A 272 1.96 18.19 0.03
CA LEU A 272 3.20 18.81 0.49
C LEU A 272 4.20 19.06 -0.65
N ARG A 273 4.23 18.22 -1.68
CA ARG A 273 5.04 18.41 -2.89
C ARG A 273 4.56 19.56 -3.78
N GLN A 274 3.27 19.90 -3.70
CA GLN A 274 2.68 21.04 -4.42
C GLN A 274 2.78 22.35 -3.66
N LEU A 275 3.11 22.30 -2.36
CA LEU A 275 3.38 23.51 -1.61
C LEU A 275 4.61 24.21 -2.17
N PRO A 276 4.60 25.55 -2.28
CA PRO A 276 5.81 26.25 -2.65
C PRO A 276 6.87 25.99 -1.59
N ALA A 277 8.09 25.72 -2.04
CA ALA A 277 9.22 25.40 -1.17
C ALA A 277 10.39 26.31 -1.53
N LYS A 278 10.95 26.98 -0.52
CA LYS A 278 12.18 27.76 -0.71
C LYS A 278 13.37 26.82 -0.67
N ALA A 279 14.43 27.13 -1.42
CA ALA A 279 15.62 26.26 -1.51
C ALA A 279 16.27 25.93 -0.14
N HIS A 280 16.10 26.81 0.85
CA HIS A 280 16.58 26.67 2.23
C HIS A 280 15.55 26.14 3.24
N ASP A 281 14.39 25.65 2.80
CA ASP A 281 13.41 25.09 3.72
C ASP A 281 14.01 23.92 4.50
N ALA A 282 14.03 24.06 5.83
CA ALA A 282 14.69 23.10 6.72
C ALA A 282 14.10 21.68 6.66
N HIS A 283 12.85 21.53 6.20
CA HIS A 283 12.17 20.22 6.14
C HIS A 283 11.64 19.95 4.73
N LYS A 284 12.10 18.87 4.11
CA LYS A 284 11.55 18.42 2.82
C LYS A 284 10.13 17.85 3.00
N PRO A 285 9.31 17.72 1.94
CA PRO A 285 7.95 17.17 2.03
C PRO A 285 7.88 15.82 2.78
N LEU A 286 8.82 14.92 2.54
CA LEU A 286 8.84 13.62 3.20
C LEU A 286 9.15 13.72 4.71
N GLU A 287 10.00 14.67 5.11
CA GLU A 287 10.30 14.94 6.52
C GLU A 287 9.09 15.53 7.24
N LEU A 288 8.34 16.42 6.58
CA LEU A 288 7.08 16.93 7.11
C LEU A 288 6.04 15.81 7.25
N LEU A 289 5.89 14.96 6.23
CA LEU A 289 4.99 13.81 6.28
C LEU A 289 5.32 12.91 7.48
N ARG A 290 6.60 12.59 7.67
CA ARG A 290 7.10 11.76 8.78
C ARG A 290 6.70 12.30 10.14
N LEU A 291 6.69 13.62 10.31
CA LEU A 291 6.28 14.27 11.55
C LEU A 291 4.75 14.34 11.68
N LEU A 292 4.04 14.58 10.58
CA LEU A 292 2.57 14.66 10.53
C LEU A 292 1.88 13.34 10.88
N ILE A 293 2.39 12.20 10.40
CA ILE A 293 1.78 10.89 10.67
C ILE A 293 2.02 10.37 12.09
N LYS A 294 2.82 11.08 12.90
CA LYS A 294 3.10 10.71 14.29
C LYS A 294 2.32 11.65 15.22
N SER A 295 1.39 11.09 16.00
CA SER A 295 0.49 11.88 16.88
C SER A 295 1.22 12.87 17.78
N LYS A 296 2.42 12.51 18.29
CA LYS A 296 3.23 13.37 19.17
C LYS A 296 3.82 14.60 18.47
N THR A 297 4.05 14.54 17.15
CA THR A 297 4.72 15.61 16.38
C THR A 297 3.80 16.28 15.36
N ALA A 298 2.59 15.75 15.17
CA ALA A 298 1.66 16.21 14.14
C ALA A 298 1.25 17.68 14.30
N GLY A 299 1.02 18.14 15.54
CA GLY A 299 0.69 19.54 15.82
C GLY A 299 1.78 20.50 15.37
N LEU A 300 3.02 20.25 15.79
CA LEU A 300 4.18 21.05 15.39
C LEU A 300 4.38 21.04 13.87
N ALA A 301 4.27 19.87 13.23
CA ALA A 301 4.45 19.76 11.80
C ALA A 301 3.36 20.50 11.01
N ALA A 302 2.11 20.48 11.49
CA ALA A 302 1.02 21.22 10.88
C ALA A 302 1.22 22.74 11.02
N GLU A 303 1.76 23.22 12.13
CA GLU A 303 2.16 24.63 12.30
C GLU A 303 3.27 25.02 11.31
N LEU A 304 4.27 24.15 11.09
CA LEU A 304 5.30 24.38 10.08
C LEU A 304 4.71 24.48 8.66
N VAL A 305 3.70 23.68 8.34
CA VAL A 305 3.00 23.77 7.04
C VAL A 305 2.23 25.08 6.92
N GLU A 306 1.53 25.51 7.98
CA GLU A 306 0.82 26.79 8.00
C GLU A 306 1.77 27.96 7.73
N GLN A 307 2.92 27.99 8.40
CA GLN A 307 3.91 29.05 8.21
C GLN A 307 4.41 29.12 6.76
N ARG A 308 4.64 27.98 6.10
CA ARG A 308 5.03 27.95 4.68
C ARG A 308 3.96 28.55 3.77
N LEU A 309 2.70 28.22 4.04
CA LEU A 309 1.59 28.75 3.26
C LEU A 309 1.50 30.27 3.42
N LEU A 310 1.64 30.78 4.65
CA LEU A 310 1.60 32.21 4.94
C LEU A 310 2.79 32.97 4.31
N ASP A 311 3.99 32.40 4.36
CA ASP A 311 5.20 32.92 3.74
C ASP A 311 5.05 33.14 2.22
N GLU A 312 4.23 32.31 1.59
CA GLU A 312 3.93 32.32 0.16
C GLU A 312 2.63 33.09 -0.15
N GLN A 313 2.17 33.90 0.81
CA GLN A 313 1.02 34.79 0.68
C GLN A 313 -0.31 34.07 0.41
N ILE A 314 -0.41 32.79 0.78
CA ILE A 314 -1.70 32.10 0.86
C ILE A 314 -2.51 32.72 1.99
N ASP A 315 -3.81 32.90 1.77
CA ASP A 315 -4.65 33.60 2.74
C ASP A 315 -4.69 32.87 4.10
N PRO A 316 -4.74 33.61 5.23
CA PRO A 316 -4.69 32.99 6.56
C PRO A 316 -5.82 32.01 6.87
N ALA A 317 -6.99 32.17 6.24
CA ALA A 317 -8.11 31.26 6.48
C ALA A 317 -7.86 29.90 5.83
N SER A 318 -7.36 29.87 4.60
CA SER A 318 -6.96 28.65 3.90
C SER A 318 -5.78 27.96 4.58
N ALA A 319 -4.75 28.73 5.00
CA ALA A 319 -3.61 28.18 5.72
C ALA A 319 -4.03 27.54 7.06
N GLY A 320 -4.89 28.23 7.83
CA GLY A 320 -5.45 27.70 9.07
C GLY A 320 -6.32 26.47 8.87
N TYR A 321 -7.10 26.43 7.78
CA TYR A 321 -7.89 25.25 7.41
C TYR A 321 -6.99 24.03 7.13
N ILE A 322 -5.95 24.19 6.30
CA ILE A 322 -5.02 23.10 5.94
C ILE A 322 -4.28 22.60 7.19
N LYS A 323 -3.85 23.51 8.08
CA LYS A 323 -3.25 23.13 9.37
C LYS A 323 -4.17 22.23 10.17
N ASN A 324 -5.41 22.65 10.39
CA ASN A 324 -6.35 21.89 11.22
C ASN A 324 -6.66 20.53 10.60
N LEU A 325 -6.89 20.49 9.28
CA LEU A 325 -7.09 19.26 8.52
C LEU A 325 -5.93 18.28 8.72
N LEU A 326 -4.69 18.75 8.55
CA LEU A 326 -3.48 17.95 8.74
C LEU A 326 -3.31 17.46 10.18
N ARG A 327 -3.44 18.36 11.15
CA ARG A 327 -3.28 18.05 12.58
C ARG A 327 -4.25 16.97 13.04
N GLU A 328 -5.51 17.06 12.59
CA GLU A 328 -6.58 16.16 13.02
C GLU A 328 -6.51 14.79 12.34
N ASN A 329 -6.20 14.76 11.03
CA ASN A 329 -6.37 13.54 10.24
C ASN A 329 -5.06 12.81 9.93
N ALA A 330 -3.93 13.52 9.79
CA ALA A 330 -2.67 12.89 9.37
C ALA A 330 -2.23 11.72 10.27
N PRO A 331 -2.34 11.80 11.62
CA PRO A 331 -1.99 10.69 12.50
C PRO A 331 -2.87 9.45 12.33
N ALA A 332 -4.08 9.62 11.80
CA ALA A 332 -5.03 8.53 11.60
C ALA A 332 -4.85 7.82 10.26
N THR A 333 -4.11 8.39 9.30
CA THR A 333 -3.92 7.81 7.97
C THR A 333 -3.16 6.47 7.99
N LEU A 334 -3.41 5.62 6.99
CA LEU A 334 -2.60 4.42 6.69
C LEU A 334 -2.26 4.42 5.20
N SER A 335 -1.24 3.65 4.81
CA SER A 335 -0.78 3.60 3.42
C SER A 335 -1.87 3.14 2.48
N ARG A 336 -2.03 3.89 1.38
CA ARG A 336 -2.91 3.54 0.27
C ARG A 336 -2.52 2.21 -0.37
N ALA A 337 -1.22 1.95 -0.48
CA ALA A 337 -0.67 0.69 -1.00
C ALA A 337 -1.22 -0.53 -0.24
N HIS A 338 -1.28 -0.44 1.09
CA HIS A 338 -1.81 -1.50 1.95
C HIS A 338 -3.32 -1.70 1.73
N ALA A 339 -4.08 -0.61 1.69
CA ALA A 339 -5.53 -0.66 1.50
C ALA A 339 -5.90 -1.23 0.13
N LEU A 340 -5.17 -0.87 -0.93
CA LEU A 340 -5.34 -1.43 -2.27
C LEU A 340 -5.00 -2.92 -2.32
N ALA A 341 -3.89 -3.33 -1.70
CA ALA A 341 -3.53 -4.75 -1.63
C ALA A 341 -4.63 -5.56 -0.92
N CYS A 342 -5.18 -5.03 0.18
CA CYS A 342 -6.31 -5.64 0.86
C CYS A 342 -7.56 -5.71 -0.03
N ALA A 343 -7.90 -4.63 -0.74
CA ALA A 343 -9.04 -4.58 -1.66
C ALA A 343 -8.90 -5.59 -2.82
N MET A 344 -7.67 -5.79 -3.32
CA MET A 344 -7.36 -6.81 -4.32
C MET A 344 -7.57 -8.22 -3.79
N LEU A 345 -7.12 -8.51 -2.57
CA LEU A 345 -7.41 -9.79 -1.92
C LEU A 345 -8.92 -10.01 -1.73
N ILE A 346 -9.70 -9.00 -1.30
CA ILE A 346 -11.17 -9.10 -1.23
C ILE A 346 -11.73 -9.55 -2.59
N MET A 347 -11.38 -8.85 -3.67
CA MET A 347 -11.89 -9.16 -5.00
C MET A 347 -11.47 -10.53 -5.52
N GLN A 348 -10.22 -10.91 -5.30
CA GLN A 348 -9.71 -12.23 -5.66
C GLN A 348 -10.51 -13.32 -4.96
N THR A 349 -10.85 -13.09 -3.69
CA THR A 349 -11.59 -14.08 -2.89
C THR A 349 -13.04 -14.21 -3.30
N LEU A 350 -13.66 -13.08 -3.65
CA LEU A 350 -15.00 -13.08 -4.22
C LEU A 350 -15.05 -13.78 -5.57
N ALA A 351 -14.01 -13.66 -6.40
CA ALA A 351 -13.96 -14.29 -7.72
C ALA A 351 -13.69 -15.81 -7.69
N HIS A 352 -13.02 -16.29 -6.64
CA HIS A 352 -12.72 -17.72 -6.48
C HIS A 352 -13.88 -18.48 -5.80
N ARG A 353 -14.78 -17.77 -5.14
CA ARG A 353 -16.02 -18.33 -4.58
C ARG A 353 -17.00 -18.69 -5.70
#